data_AF-A0A6M0AK19-F1
#
_entry.id   AF-A0A6M0AK19-F1
#
_cell.length_a   1.000
_cell.length_b   1.000
_cell.length_c   1.000
_cell.angle_alpha   90.00
_cell.angle_beta   90.00
_cell.angle_gamma   90.00
#
_symmetry.space_group_name_H-M   'P 1'
#
loop_
_entity.id
_entity.type
_entity.pdbx_description
1 polymer ?
#
loop_
_entity_poly.entity_id
_entity_poly.type
_entity_poly.pdbx_seq_one_letter_code
_entity_poly.pdbx_strand_id
1 'polypeptide(L)'
;LEEIERRRDSKGGYPSAYSDYLNEIRAHLSQHFLSLDTGLKKSLDRVKYLVLEVLIGKAHLGGITEAQGSDFLGELANLLPDQILDGQPSRLKFGFQMLSEFQLSYRGTIQHRIRQCLNGLTPDRTDLHLSGKSPNAEQIKSNLESLHAAAVFQCETALEDFLCEPSQAAFAIVEEFLDRVLRAEAVKDEWQIFLYQERASIWPKEFELLGERSRVRQEWLEAVEQATNLNQQELMSLFK
;
A
#
# COMPACT_ATOMS: atom_id res chain seq x y z
N LEU A 1 4.65 28.60 -36.91
CA LEU A 1 5.73 29.47 -37.41
C LEU A 1 5.56 30.88 -36.85
N GLU A 2 4.40 31.52 -37.02
CA GLU A 2 4.12 32.85 -36.43
C GLU A 2 4.34 32.93 -34.91
N GLU A 3 3.97 31.89 -34.16
CA GLU A 3 4.22 31.84 -32.71
C GLU A 3 5.72 31.84 -32.36
N ILE A 4 6.54 31.18 -33.17
CA ILE A 4 8.00 31.14 -32.99
C ILE A 4 8.60 32.51 -33.29
N GLU A 5 8.13 33.20 -34.33
CA GLU A 5 8.55 34.56 -34.65
C GLU A 5 8.18 35.54 -33.52
N ARG A 6 6.93 35.49 -33.04
CA ARG A 6 6.48 36.33 -31.92
C ARG A 6 7.32 36.10 -30.67
N ARG A 7 7.65 34.84 -30.35
CA ARG A 7 8.46 34.51 -29.19
C ARG A 7 9.91 34.95 -29.37
N ARG A 8 10.48 34.82 -30.57
CA ARG A 8 11.80 35.36 -30.93
C ARG A 8 11.86 36.87 -30.70
N ASP A 9 10.87 37.61 -31.18
CA ASP A 9 10.80 39.07 -31.00
C ASP A 9 10.72 39.47 -29.52
N SER A 10 9.94 38.73 -28.73
CA SER A 10 9.82 38.95 -27.28
C SER A 10 11.10 38.60 -26.50
N LYS A 11 11.83 37.57 -26.91
CA LYS A 11 12.98 37.01 -26.17
C LYS A 11 14.33 37.51 -26.66
N GLY A 12 14.35 38.39 -27.67
CA GLY A 12 15.57 39.00 -28.20
C GLY A 12 16.37 38.10 -29.17
N GLY A 13 15.80 36.99 -29.62
CA GLY A 13 16.44 36.11 -30.59
C GLY A 13 15.94 34.67 -30.61
N TYR A 14 16.28 33.98 -31.69
CA TYR A 14 15.97 32.57 -31.89
C TYR A 14 16.61 31.62 -30.87
N PRO A 15 17.87 31.82 -30.40
CA PRO A 15 18.45 30.96 -29.36
C PRO A 15 17.64 30.98 -28.07
N SER A 16 17.28 32.18 -27.59
CA SER A 16 16.49 32.36 -26.37
C SER A 16 15.08 31.79 -26.51
N ALA A 17 14.42 32.04 -27.64
CA ALA A 17 13.11 31.44 -27.92
C ALA A 17 13.17 29.91 -27.98
N TYR A 18 14.23 29.34 -28.58
CA TYR A 18 14.45 27.90 -28.65
C TYR A 18 14.66 27.28 -27.27
N SER A 19 15.53 27.87 -26.44
CA SER A 19 15.74 27.41 -25.06
C SER A 19 14.45 27.43 -24.22
N ASP A 20 13.61 28.46 -24.40
CA ASP A 20 12.30 28.54 -23.73
C ASP A 20 11.36 27.41 -24.18
N TYR A 21 11.26 27.15 -25.49
CA TYR A 21 10.46 26.03 -26.00
C TYR A 21 10.95 24.68 -25.49
N LEU A 22 12.26 24.45 -25.45
CA LEU A 22 12.83 23.22 -24.89
C LEU A 22 12.43 23.01 -23.42
N ASN A 23 12.50 24.07 -22.62
CA ASN A 23 12.08 24.04 -21.22
C ASN A 23 10.57 23.79 -21.06
N GLU A 24 9.75 24.42 -21.89
CA GLU A 24 8.29 24.29 -21.88
C GLU A 24 7.87 22.86 -22.27
N ILE A 25 8.41 22.32 -23.36
CA ILE A 25 8.14 20.94 -23.79
C ILE A 25 8.53 19.95 -22.69
N ARG A 26 9.72 20.11 -22.10
CA ARG A 26 10.19 19.27 -20.99
C ARG A 26 9.26 19.33 -19.78
N ALA A 27 8.75 20.51 -19.45
CA ALA A 27 7.80 20.70 -18.35
C ALA A 27 6.46 20.00 -18.64
N HIS A 28 5.92 20.18 -19.85
CA HIS A 28 4.68 19.52 -20.27
C HIS A 28 4.80 18.00 -20.28
N LEU A 29 5.87 17.45 -20.87
CA LEU A 29 6.12 16.01 -20.86
C LEU A 29 6.23 15.47 -19.44
N SER A 30 6.97 16.15 -18.55
CA SER A 30 7.09 15.74 -17.15
C SER A 30 5.75 15.72 -16.40
N GLN A 31 4.83 16.62 -16.76
CA GLN A 31 3.52 16.74 -16.10
C GLN A 31 2.62 15.53 -16.36
N HIS A 32 2.72 14.89 -17.53
CA HIS A 32 1.93 13.71 -17.87
C HIS A 32 2.17 12.54 -16.92
N PHE A 33 3.35 12.45 -16.31
CA PHE A 33 3.72 11.37 -15.41
C PHE A 33 3.22 11.56 -13.96
N LEU A 34 2.67 12.73 -13.61
CA LEU A 34 2.16 12.98 -12.26
C LEU A 34 0.99 12.07 -11.88
N SER A 35 0.24 11.58 -12.88
CA SER A 35 -0.86 10.64 -12.65
C SER A 35 -0.39 9.21 -12.33
N LEU A 36 0.87 8.87 -12.62
CA LEU A 36 1.42 7.54 -12.36
C LEU A 36 1.41 7.19 -10.86
N ASP A 37 1.63 8.17 -9.99
CA ASP A 37 1.52 7.96 -8.53
C ASP A 37 0.16 7.36 -8.15
N THR A 38 -0.92 7.86 -8.77
CA THR A 38 -2.28 7.35 -8.50
C THR A 38 -2.46 5.93 -9.03
N GLY A 39 -1.93 5.62 -10.22
CA GLY A 39 -2.00 4.28 -10.80
C GLY A 39 -1.23 3.23 -9.98
N LEU A 40 -0.01 3.57 -9.57
CA LEU A 40 0.85 2.73 -8.73
C LEU A 40 0.19 2.45 -7.38
N LYS A 41 -0.36 3.49 -6.73
CA LYS A 41 -1.10 3.35 -5.47
C LYS A 41 -2.28 2.38 -5.62
N LYS A 42 -3.14 2.59 -6.63
CA LYS A 42 -4.30 1.70 -6.88
C LYS A 42 -3.90 0.25 -7.12
N SER A 43 -2.81 0.02 -7.86
CA SER A 43 -2.29 -1.32 -8.12
C SER A 43 -1.87 -2.01 -6.81
N LEU A 44 -1.15 -1.30 -5.95
CA LEU A 44 -0.72 -1.82 -4.66
C LEU A 44 -1.91 -2.05 -3.70
N ASP A 45 -2.85 -1.10 -3.63
CA ASP A 45 -4.05 -1.22 -2.79
C ASP A 45 -4.86 -2.47 -3.16
N ARG A 46 -4.92 -2.82 -4.45
CA ARG A 46 -5.55 -4.06 -4.90
C ARG A 46 -4.86 -5.31 -4.33
N VAL A 47 -3.54 -5.32 -4.26
CA VAL A 47 -2.78 -6.43 -3.67
C VAL A 47 -3.01 -6.52 -2.16
N LYS A 48 -2.98 -5.39 -1.45
CA LYS A 48 -3.33 -5.34 -0.02
C LYS A 48 -4.75 -5.84 0.25
N TYR A 49 -5.70 -5.49 -0.62
CA TYR A 49 -7.07 -5.97 -0.54
C TYR A 49 -7.17 -7.50 -0.65
N LEU A 50 -6.39 -8.15 -1.53
CA LEU A 50 -6.37 -9.61 -1.61
C LEU A 50 -5.85 -10.26 -0.31
N VAL A 51 -4.86 -9.65 0.34
CA VAL A 51 -4.37 -10.11 1.65
C VAL A 51 -5.49 -9.96 2.70
N LEU A 52 -6.19 -8.83 2.69
CA LEU A 52 -7.31 -8.56 3.59
C LEU A 52 -8.45 -9.57 3.42
N GLU A 53 -8.80 -9.94 2.19
CA GLU A 53 -9.83 -10.96 1.94
C GLU A 53 -9.48 -12.30 2.57
N VAL A 54 -8.20 -12.68 2.59
CA VAL A 54 -7.74 -13.90 3.26
C VAL A 54 -7.82 -13.74 4.78
N LEU A 55 -7.33 -12.63 5.33
CA LEU A 55 -7.35 -12.39 6.78
C LEU A 55 -8.76 -12.34 7.35
N ILE A 56 -9.68 -11.65 6.66
CA ILE A 56 -11.07 -11.51 7.09
C ILE A 56 -11.86 -12.79 6.77
N GLY A 57 -11.80 -13.28 5.54
CA GLY A 57 -12.65 -14.35 5.05
C GLY A 57 -12.21 -15.76 5.44
N LYS A 58 -10.89 -15.98 5.61
CA LYS A 58 -10.34 -17.31 5.95
C LYS A 58 -9.81 -17.38 7.37
N ALA A 59 -9.18 -16.32 7.86
CA ALA A 59 -8.67 -16.27 9.24
C ALA A 59 -9.67 -15.65 10.24
N HIS A 60 -10.84 -15.19 9.78
CA HIS A 60 -11.93 -14.65 10.61
C HIS A 60 -11.54 -13.43 11.45
N LEU A 61 -10.49 -12.70 11.08
CA LEU A 61 -9.99 -11.54 11.83
C LEU A 61 -10.86 -10.27 11.67
N GLY A 62 -11.95 -10.35 10.90
CA GLY A 62 -12.81 -9.20 10.60
C GLY A 62 -13.52 -8.58 11.81
N GLY A 63 -13.65 -9.32 12.92
CA GLY A 63 -14.28 -8.80 14.15
C GLY A 63 -13.35 -8.00 15.06
N ILE A 64 -12.06 -7.90 14.75
CA ILE A 64 -11.06 -7.24 15.60
C ILE A 64 -11.14 -5.71 15.51
N THR A 65 -11.57 -5.18 14.36
CA THR A 65 -11.69 -3.73 14.14
C THR A 65 -12.81 -3.46 13.13
N GLU A 66 -13.44 -2.29 13.24
CA GLU A 66 -14.45 -1.82 12.27
C GLU A 66 -13.83 -1.25 10.99
N ALA A 67 -12.51 -1.02 10.99
CA ALA A 67 -11.79 -0.43 9.86
C ALA A 67 -11.93 -1.26 8.57
N GLN A 68 -11.98 -0.56 7.44
CA GLN A 68 -12.22 -1.16 6.12
C GLN A 68 -11.08 -0.85 5.15
N GLY A 69 -10.92 -1.70 4.14
CA GLY A 69 -9.90 -1.51 3.12
C GLY A 69 -8.49 -1.47 3.69
N SER A 70 -7.62 -0.62 3.13
CA SER A 70 -6.22 -0.52 3.52
C SER A 70 -6.00 -0.17 5.00
N ASP A 71 -6.95 0.53 5.62
CA ASP A 71 -6.83 1.02 6.99
C ASP A 71 -6.91 -0.12 8.02
N PHE A 72 -7.57 -1.23 7.68
CA PHE A 72 -7.63 -2.43 8.52
C PHE A 72 -6.23 -2.95 8.89
N LEU A 73 -5.29 -2.95 7.95
CA LEU A 73 -3.92 -3.44 8.22
C LEU A 73 -3.20 -2.53 9.24
N GLY A 74 -3.41 -1.22 9.14
CA GLY A 74 -2.84 -0.24 10.08
C GLY A 74 -3.46 -0.33 11.46
N GLU A 75 -4.79 -0.45 11.55
CA GLU A 75 -5.47 -0.60 12.83
C GLU A 75 -5.12 -1.92 13.52
N LEU A 76 -5.07 -3.04 12.77
CA LEU A 76 -4.64 -4.32 13.32
C LEU A 76 -3.18 -4.26 13.80
N ALA A 77 -2.30 -3.58 13.06
CA ALA A 77 -0.93 -3.32 13.50
C ALA A 77 -0.86 -2.52 14.81
N ASN A 78 -1.73 -1.53 14.99
CA ASN A 78 -1.77 -0.70 16.20
C ASN A 78 -2.29 -1.48 17.42
N LEU A 79 -3.21 -2.42 17.22
CA LEU A 79 -3.72 -3.31 18.27
C LEU A 79 -2.67 -4.33 18.74
N LEU A 80 -1.74 -4.71 17.87
CA LEU A 80 -0.67 -5.63 18.22
C LEU A 80 0.32 -4.97 19.21
N PRO A 81 0.65 -5.61 20.34
CA PRO A 81 1.68 -5.15 21.26
C PRO A 81 3.06 -5.09 20.61
N ASP A 82 3.91 -4.16 21.06
CA ASP A 82 5.32 -4.10 20.60
C ASP A 82 6.10 -5.36 20.99
N GLN A 83 5.70 -6.01 22.08
CA GLN A 83 6.25 -7.27 22.57
C GLN A 83 5.08 -8.17 22.97
N ILE A 84 4.84 -9.23 22.18
CA ILE A 84 3.86 -10.28 22.53
C ILE A 84 4.53 -11.36 23.36
N LEU A 85 5.79 -11.67 23.05
CA LEU A 85 6.65 -12.53 23.82
C LEU A 85 7.62 -11.67 24.64
N ASP A 86 7.77 -11.99 25.92
CA ASP A 86 8.59 -11.20 26.84
C ASP A 86 10.03 -11.06 26.33
N GLY A 87 10.49 -9.81 26.22
CA GLY A 87 11.85 -9.47 25.81
C GLY A 87 12.11 -9.63 24.30
N GLN A 88 11.09 -9.86 23.47
CA GLN A 88 11.23 -9.94 22.01
C GLN A 88 10.29 -8.97 21.28
N PRO A 89 10.77 -8.27 20.23
CA PRO A 89 9.89 -7.46 19.39
C PRO A 89 8.90 -8.35 18.63
N SER A 90 7.64 -7.89 18.53
CA SER A 90 6.60 -8.64 17.82
C SER A 90 6.85 -8.67 16.32
N ARG A 91 6.98 -9.89 15.79
CA ARG A 91 7.08 -10.16 14.36
C ARG A 91 5.75 -9.92 13.66
N LEU A 92 4.64 -10.23 14.34
CA LEU A 92 3.30 -9.94 13.84
C LEU A 92 3.12 -8.44 13.62
N LYS A 93 3.35 -7.65 14.66
CA LYS A 93 3.19 -6.19 14.58
C LYS A 93 4.02 -5.63 13.42
N PHE A 94 5.31 -6.00 13.39
CA PHE A 94 6.21 -5.54 12.34
C PHE A 94 5.72 -5.92 10.94
N GLY A 95 5.27 -7.16 10.73
CA GLY A 95 4.72 -7.61 9.44
C GLY A 95 3.52 -6.78 9.01
N PHE A 96 2.54 -6.58 9.90
CA PHE A 96 1.35 -5.78 9.60
C PHE A 96 1.68 -4.30 9.35
N GLN A 97 2.56 -3.69 10.15
CA GLN A 97 3.02 -2.31 9.94
C GLN A 97 3.70 -2.17 8.58
N MET A 98 4.65 -3.06 8.30
CA MET A 98 5.41 -3.05 7.05
C MET A 98 4.48 -3.11 5.83
N LEU A 99 3.53 -4.06 5.79
CA LEU A 99 2.59 -4.17 4.67
C LEU A 99 1.64 -2.96 4.60
N SER A 100 1.18 -2.44 5.73
CA SER A 100 0.31 -1.28 5.80
C SER A 100 0.99 -0.02 5.24
N GLU A 101 2.23 0.24 5.66
CA GLU A 101 2.99 1.45 5.33
C GLU A 101 3.65 1.40 3.95
N PHE A 102 3.83 0.21 3.38
CA PHE A 102 4.46 0.09 2.06
C PHE A 102 3.68 0.86 1.00
N GLN A 103 4.40 1.66 0.20
CA GLN A 103 3.84 2.49 -0.85
C GLN A 103 4.75 2.47 -2.08
N LEU A 104 4.12 2.47 -3.26
CA LEU A 104 4.82 2.72 -4.51
C LEU A 104 4.60 4.18 -4.91
N SER A 105 5.69 4.88 -5.19
CA SER A 105 5.64 6.26 -5.70
C SER A 105 6.42 6.36 -7.00
N TYR A 106 5.90 7.14 -7.95
CA TYR A 106 6.57 7.51 -9.19
C TYR A 106 7.93 8.14 -8.89
N ARG A 107 7.98 9.03 -7.90
CA ARG A 107 9.20 9.75 -7.50
C ARG A 107 10.29 8.82 -6.99
N GLY A 108 9.92 7.82 -6.18
CA GLY A 108 10.87 6.85 -5.63
C GLY A 108 11.30 5.78 -6.62
N THR A 109 10.53 5.53 -7.67
CA THR A 109 10.73 4.38 -8.57
C THR A 109 11.30 4.76 -9.94
N ILE A 110 10.59 5.55 -10.73
CA ILE A 110 10.92 5.76 -12.16
C ILE A 110 11.21 7.22 -12.53
N GLN A 111 10.92 8.20 -11.67
CA GLN A 111 11.14 9.61 -11.99
C GLN A 111 12.56 9.91 -12.48
N HIS A 112 13.57 9.26 -11.91
CA HIS A 112 14.96 9.45 -12.32
C HIS A 112 15.21 8.99 -13.76
N ARG A 113 14.60 7.88 -14.21
CA ARG A 113 14.70 7.38 -15.59
C ARG A 113 13.99 8.33 -16.56
N ILE A 114 12.76 8.74 -16.25
CA ILE A 114 12.03 9.73 -17.06
C ILE A 114 12.82 11.04 -17.18
N ARG A 115 13.42 11.52 -16.08
CA ARG A 115 14.27 12.72 -16.12
C ARG A 115 15.46 12.58 -17.07
N GLN A 116 16.04 11.39 -17.17
CA GLN A 116 17.13 11.12 -18.11
C GLN A 116 16.65 11.16 -19.57
N CYS A 117 15.47 10.60 -19.87
CA CYS A 117 14.86 10.65 -21.20
C CYS A 117 14.59 12.09 -21.69
N LEU A 118 14.42 13.04 -20.76
CA LEU A 118 14.18 14.45 -21.07
C LEU A 118 15.47 15.30 -21.17
N ASN A 119 16.66 14.69 -21.00
CA ASN A 119 17.93 15.44 -21.05
C ASN A 119 18.15 16.13 -22.41
N GLY A 120 17.74 15.51 -23.53
CA GLY A 120 17.86 16.10 -24.86
C GLY A 120 17.02 17.38 -25.06
N LEU A 121 16.06 17.64 -24.16
CA LEU A 121 15.27 18.88 -24.09
C LEU A 121 15.85 19.90 -23.09
N THR A 122 17.06 19.67 -22.58
CA THR A 122 17.78 20.66 -21.78
C THR A 122 18.63 21.50 -22.71
N PRO A 123 18.53 22.84 -22.70
CA PRO A 123 19.25 23.70 -23.64
C PRO A 123 20.75 23.43 -23.76
N ASP A 124 21.42 23.10 -22.65
CA ASP A 124 22.87 22.85 -22.62
C ASP A 124 23.27 21.40 -22.92
N ARG A 125 22.30 20.49 -23.09
CA ARG A 125 22.52 19.05 -23.30
C ARG A 125 21.87 18.52 -24.57
N THR A 126 21.25 19.39 -25.36
CA THR A 126 20.60 19.00 -26.60
C THR A 126 21.63 18.76 -27.70
N ASP A 127 21.49 17.69 -28.45
CA ASP A 127 22.37 17.40 -29.60
C ASP A 127 21.98 18.21 -30.86
N LEU A 128 20.75 18.75 -30.89
CA LEU A 128 20.23 19.54 -32.02
C LEU A 128 20.36 21.04 -31.74
N HIS A 129 21.55 21.57 -32.01
CA HIS A 129 21.81 23.01 -31.95
C HIS A 129 21.34 23.75 -33.20
N LEU A 130 20.94 25.01 -33.01
CA LEU A 130 20.67 25.92 -34.12
C LEU A 130 21.96 26.12 -34.93
N SER A 131 21.95 25.65 -36.16
CA SER A 131 23.10 25.65 -37.06
C SER A 131 22.94 26.73 -38.12
N GLY A 132 23.97 27.57 -38.31
CA GLY A 132 23.99 28.63 -39.34
C GLY A 132 24.04 30.05 -38.78
N LYS A 133 24.46 31.01 -39.61
CA LYS A 133 24.57 32.44 -39.24
C LYS A 133 23.21 33.12 -39.01
N SER A 134 22.12 32.50 -39.46
CA SER A 134 20.76 33.04 -39.43
C SER A 134 19.74 31.89 -39.30
N PRO A 135 19.54 31.37 -38.08
CA PRO A 135 18.47 30.39 -37.82
C PRO A 135 17.11 30.99 -38.19
N ASN A 136 16.14 30.13 -38.53
CA ASN A 136 14.79 30.55 -38.89
C ASN A 136 13.74 29.72 -38.12
N ALA A 137 12.48 30.15 -38.18
CA ALA A 137 11.40 29.47 -37.46
C ALA A 137 11.14 28.02 -37.92
N GLU A 138 11.42 27.69 -39.18
CA GLU A 138 11.23 26.34 -39.71
C GLU A 138 12.26 25.36 -39.13
N GLN A 139 13.52 25.78 -39.03
CA GLN A 139 14.59 25.01 -38.40
C GLN A 139 14.28 24.77 -36.92
N ILE A 140 13.84 25.81 -36.20
CA ILE A 140 13.40 25.66 -34.80
C ILE A 140 12.28 24.64 -34.69
N LYS A 141 11.22 24.79 -35.50
CA LYS A 141 10.08 23.88 -35.48
C LYS A 141 10.54 22.43 -35.71
N SER A 142 11.33 22.19 -36.76
CA SER A 142 11.84 20.86 -37.12
C SER A 142 12.67 20.23 -36.00
N ASN A 143 13.57 21.00 -35.38
CA ASN A 143 14.38 20.53 -34.26
C ASN A 143 13.52 20.21 -33.04
N LEU A 144 12.56 21.08 -32.68
CA LEU A 144 11.65 20.85 -31.55
C LEU A 144 10.79 19.60 -31.75
N GLU A 145 10.24 19.40 -32.96
CA GLU A 145 9.46 18.21 -33.30
C GLU A 145 10.31 16.93 -33.18
N SER A 146 11.54 16.98 -33.68
CA SER A 146 12.48 15.85 -33.60
C SER A 146 12.89 15.52 -32.18
N LEU A 147 13.23 16.53 -31.36
CA LEU A 147 13.59 16.33 -29.94
C LEU A 147 12.40 15.87 -29.12
N HIS A 148 11.20 16.39 -29.38
CA HIS A 148 9.98 15.94 -28.73
C HIS A 148 9.71 14.46 -29.05
N ALA A 149 9.75 14.07 -30.33
CA ALA A 149 9.55 12.68 -30.74
C ALA A 149 10.58 11.74 -30.10
N ALA A 150 11.86 12.14 -30.09
CA ALA A 150 12.92 11.36 -29.44
C ALA A 150 12.70 11.22 -27.92
N ALA A 151 12.31 12.30 -27.24
CA ALA A 151 12.03 12.28 -25.81
C ALA A 151 10.82 11.39 -25.47
N VAL A 152 9.75 11.45 -26.27
CA VAL A 152 8.59 10.57 -26.12
C VAL A 152 8.98 9.11 -26.30
N PHE A 153 9.68 8.78 -27.38
CA PHE A 153 10.15 7.41 -27.64
C PHE A 153 11.01 6.87 -26.49
N GLN A 154 11.96 7.67 -25.99
CA GLN A 154 12.79 7.28 -24.85
C GLN A 154 11.98 7.07 -23.57
N CYS A 155 10.95 7.88 -23.34
CA CYS A 155 10.04 7.69 -22.20
C CYS A 155 9.23 6.40 -22.33
N GLU A 156 8.73 6.09 -23.54
CA GLU A 156 8.00 4.84 -23.81
C GLU A 156 8.87 3.63 -23.54
N THR A 157 10.10 3.58 -24.06
CA THR A 157 11.05 2.49 -23.80
C THR A 157 11.36 2.35 -22.30
N ALA A 158 11.61 3.47 -21.60
CA ALA A 158 11.87 3.43 -20.17
C ALA A 158 10.67 2.94 -19.34
N LEU A 159 9.45 3.19 -19.83
CA LEU A 159 8.23 2.67 -19.22
C LEU A 159 8.04 1.19 -19.49
N GLU A 160 8.33 0.69 -20.70
CA GLU A 160 8.22 -0.73 -21.05
C GLU A 160 9.03 -1.60 -20.10
N ASP A 161 10.28 -1.24 -19.84
CA ASP A 161 11.15 -1.93 -18.88
C ASP A 161 10.57 -1.93 -17.45
N PHE A 162 9.82 -0.87 -17.11
CA PHE A 162 9.26 -0.66 -15.78
C PHE A 162 7.90 -1.31 -15.57
N LEU A 163 7.15 -1.68 -16.63
CA LEU A 163 5.77 -2.18 -16.49
C LEU A 163 5.64 -3.37 -15.52
N CYS A 164 6.69 -4.19 -15.40
CA CYS A 164 6.71 -5.35 -14.51
C CYS A 164 7.19 -5.04 -13.08
N GLU A 165 7.99 -3.99 -12.88
CA GLU A 165 8.64 -3.69 -11.59
C GLU A 165 7.63 -3.43 -10.45
N PRO A 166 6.54 -2.65 -10.64
CA PRO A 166 5.53 -2.45 -9.60
C PRO A 166 4.89 -3.75 -9.13
N SER A 167 4.60 -4.66 -10.06
CA SER A 167 4.01 -5.97 -9.74
C SER A 167 5.00 -6.85 -8.98
N GLN A 168 6.28 -6.82 -9.34
CA GLN A 168 7.33 -7.54 -8.62
C GLN A 168 7.54 -6.99 -7.22
N ALA A 169 7.53 -5.67 -7.04
CA ALA A 169 7.63 -5.03 -5.74
C ALA A 169 6.42 -5.37 -4.84
N ALA A 170 5.21 -5.35 -5.41
CA ALA A 170 4.00 -5.76 -4.70
C ALA A 170 3.99 -7.26 -4.34
N PHE A 171 4.59 -8.11 -5.17
CA PHE A 171 4.76 -9.53 -4.83
C PHE A 171 5.79 -9.71 -3.71
N ALA A 172 6.95 -9.05 -3.81
CA ALA A 172 8.02 -9.14 -2.83
C ALA A 172 7.57 -8.67 -1.44
N ILE A 173 6.80 -7.58 -1.36
CA ILE A 173 6.30 -7.09 -0.06
C ILE A 173 5.30 -8.06 0.59
N VAL A 174 4.49 -8.77 -0.22
CA VAL A 174 3.60 -9.80 0.29
C VAL A 174 4.39 -11.02 0.75
N GLU A 175 5.42 -11.46 0.01
CA GLU A 175 6.28 -12.55 0.47
C GLU A 175 7.00 -12.20 1.78
N GLU A 176 7.54 -10.97 1.90
CA GLU A 176 8.15 -10.53 3.15
C GLU A 176 7.14 -10.48 4.30
N PHE A 177 5.90 -10.06 4.03
CA PHE A 177 4.82 -10.14 5.00
C PHE A 177 4.57 -11.58 5.46
N LEU A 178 4.46 -12.53 4.52
CA LEU A 178 4.27 -13.96 4.84
C LEU A 178 5.45 -14.52 5.63
N ASP A 179 6.68 -14.15 5.28
CA ASP A 179 7.88 -14.54 6.02
C ASP A 179 7.79 -14.11 7.48
N ARG A 180 7.32 -12.88 7.75
CA ARG A 180 7.19 -12.35 9.11
C ARG A 180 6.01 -12.92 9.89
N VAL A 181 4.85 -13.09 9.24
CA VAL A 181 3.61 -13.47 9.94
C VAL A 181 3.34 -14.97 9.96
N LEU A 182 3.99 -15.77 9.12
CA LEU A 182 3.75 -17.23 9.07
C LEU A 182 5.02 -18.07 9.27
N ARG A 183 6.18 -17.60 8.82
CA ARG A 183 7.39 -18.42 8.72
C ARG A 183 8.45 -18.08 9.77
N ALA A 184 8.41 -16.89 10.34
CA ALA A 184 9.39 -16.45 11.32
C ALA A 184 9.32 -17.29 12.61
N GLU A 185 10.48 -17.48 13.24
CA GLU A 185 10.57 -18.20 14.51
C GLU A 185 9.65 -17.59 15.57
N ALA A 186 8.99 -18.42 16.37
CA ALA A 186 8.06 -18.03 17.44
C ALA A 186 6.79 -17.27 16.99
N VAL A 187 6.58 -17.02 15.69
CA VAL A 187 5.38 -16.31 15.21
C VAL A 187 4.09 -17.08 15.52
N LYS A 188 4.17 -18.41 15.57
CA LYS A 188 3.04 -19.26 15.96
C LYS A 188 2.62 -19.01 17.41
N ASP A 189 3.57 -18.79 18.30
CA ASP A 189 3.30 -18.50 19.71
C ASP A 189 2.72 -17.09 19.85
N GLU A 190 3.24 -16.11 19.09
CA GLU A 190 2.66 -14.77 19.00
C GLU A 190 1.19 -14.82 18.55
N TRP A 191 0.89 -15.59 17.50
CA TRP A 191 -0.48 -15.79 17.04
C TRP A 191 -1.37 -16.43 18.10
N GLN A 192 -0.89 -17.46 18.80
CA GLN A 192 -1.69 -18.13 19.83
C GLN A 192 -2.06 -17.18 20.97
N ILE A 193 -1.10 -16.38 21.44
CA ILE A 193 -1.32 -15.39 22.50
C ILE A 193 -2.33 -14.34 22.03
N PHE A 194 -2.10 -13.76 20.85
CA PHE A 194 -2.97 -12.72 20.31
C PHE A 194 -4.40 -13.21 20.05
N LEU A 195 -4.55 -14.34 19.35
CA LEU A 195 -5.86 -14.92 19.06
C LEU A 195 -6.60 -15.33 20.33
N TYR A 196 -5.88 -15.77 21.36
CA TYR A 196 -6.49 -16.06 22.66
C TYR A 196 -7.01 -14.79 23.33
N GLN A 197 -6.26 -13.69 23.30
CA GLN A 197 -6.69 -12.40 23.87
C GLN A 197 -7.91 -11.84 23.14
N GLU A 198 -7.92 -11.91 21.81
CA GLU A 198 -8.99 -11.36 20.96
C GLU A 198 -10.11 -12.35 20.61
N ARG A 199 -10.12 -13.54 21.24
CA ARG A 199 -11.03 -14.64 20.88
C ARG A 199 -12.52 -14.28 20.88
N ALA A 200 -12.94 -13.38 21.77
CA ALA A 200 -14.32 -12.94 21.86
C ALA A 200 -14.72 -12.02 20.69
N SER A 201 -13.78 -11.21 20.21
CA SER A 201 -13.95 -10.34 19.03
C SER A 201 -13.96 -11.16 17.74
N ILE A 202 -13.11 -12.18 17.65
CA ILE A 202 -12.94 -13.03 16.46
C ILE A 202 -14.09 -14.05 16.33
N TRP A 203 -14.50 -14.68 17.43
CA TRP A 203 -15.51 -15.74 17.47
C TRP A 203 -16.64 -15.43 18.46
N PRO A 204 -17.40 -14.33 18.27
CA PRO A 204 -18.39 -13.88 19.23
C PRO A 204 -19.48 -14.93 19.47
N LYS A 205 -19.95 -15.61 18.42
CA LYS A 205 -21.02 -16.61 18.52
C LYS A 205 -20.60 -17.82 19.34
N GLU A 206 -19.38 -18.31 19.13
CA GLU A 206 -18.84 -19.46 19.82
C GLU A 206 -18.63 -19.16 21.31
N PHE A 207 -18.16 -17.94 21.64
CA PHE A 207 -17.94 -17.54 23.03
C PHE A 207 -19.22 -17.10 23.75
N GLU A 208 -20.20 -16.51 23.06
CA GLU A 208 -21.54 -16.29 23.61
C GLU A 208 -22.20 -17.63 23.97
N LEU A 209 -22.17 -18.62 23.07
CA LEU A 209 -22.69 -19.97 23.33
C LEU A 209 -21.99 -20.68 24.50
N LEU A 210 -20.67 -20.49 24.64
CA LEU A 210 -19.91 -21.03 25.78
C LEU A 210 -20.29 -20.35 27.09
N GLY A 211 -20.50 -19.02 27.07
CA GLY A 211 -21.00 -18.25 28.21
C GLY A 211 -22.39 -18.70 28.64
N GLU A 212 -23.33 -18.82 27.68
CA GLU A 212 -24.68 -19.31 27.92
C GLU A 212 -24.69 -20.73 28.47
N ARG A 213 -23.92 -21.65 27.86
CA ARG A 213 -23.80 -23.04 28.35
C ARG A 213 -23.21 -23.12 29.75
N SER A 214 -22.21 -22.30 30.06
CA SER A 214 -21.60 -22.26 31.39
C SER A 214 -22.59 -21.76 32.44
N ARG A 215 -23.37 -20.72 32.12
CA ARG A 215 -24.44 -20.19 32.97
C ARG A 215 -25.54 -21.23 33.21
N VAL A 216 -26.06 -21.86 32.16
CA VAL A 216 -27.11 -22.89 32.27
C VAL A 216 -26.62 -24.08 33.11
N ARG A 217 -25.36 -24.48 32.97
CA ARG A 217 -24.77 -25.55 33.79
C ARG A 217 -24.73 -25.18 35.27
N GLN A 218 -24.40 -23.93 35.57
CA GLN A 218 -24.30 -23.43 36.94
C GLN A 218 -25.69 -23.31 37.59
N GLU A 219 -26.67 -22.76 36.86
CA GLU A 219 -28.08 -22.74 37.26
C GLU A 219 -28.62 -24.16 37.52
N TRP A 220 -28.26 -25.13 36.68
CA TRP A 220 -28.64 -26.53 36.89
C TRP A 220 -28.00 -27.15 38.14
N LEU A 221 -26.71 -26.92 38.37
CA LEU A 221 -26.01 -27.43 39.56
C LEU A 221 -26.62 -26.87 40.85
N GLU A 222 -26.92 -25.58 40.88
CA GLU A 222 -27.59 -24.93 42.02
C GLU A 222 -28.99 -25.51 42.28
N ALA A 223 -29.77 -25.75 41.22
CA ALA A 223 -31.10 -26.36 41.35
C ALA A 223 -31.04 -27.81 41.88
N VAL A 224 -30.07 -28.60 41.42
CA VAL A 224 -29.85 -29.97 41.93
C VAL A 224 -29.45 -29.93 43.40
N GLU A 225 -28.54 -29.04 43.78
CA GLU A 225 -28.08 -28.89 45.16
C GLU A 225 -29.23 -28.49 46.10
N GLN A 226 -30.07 -27.54 45.68
CA GLN A 226 -31.29 -27.15 46.41
C GLN A 226 -32.26 -28.33 46.56
N ALA A 227 -32.52 -29.10 45.50
CA ALA A 227 -33.40 -30.27 45.56
C ALA A 227 -32.85 -31.35 46.49
N THR A 228 -31.54 -31.61 46.47
CA THR A 228 -30.91 -32.56 47.40
C THR A 228 -30.99 -32.10 48.85
N ASN A 229 -30.78 -30.80 49.11
CA ASN A 229 -30.87 -30.23 50.45
C ASN A 229 -32.30 -30.30 51.01
N LEU A 230 -33.30 -30.00 50.19
CA LEU A 230 -34.72 -30.12 50.57
C LEU A 230 -35.09 -31.58 50.87
N ASN A 231 -34.70 -32.52 50.01
CA ASN A 231 -34.96 -33.94 50.26
C ASN A 231 -34.28 -34.46 51.54
N GLN A 232 -33.07 -34.01 51.85
CA GLN A 232 -32.37 -34.38 53.08
C GLN A 232 -33.05 -33.79 54.33
N GLN A 233 -33.52 -32.55 54.25
CA GLN A 233 -34.28 -31.92 55.33
C GLN A 233 -35.63 -32.60 55.57
N GLU A 234 -36.33 -32.97 54.50
CA GLU A 234 -37.62 -33.68 54.58
C GLU A 234 -37.45 -35.08 55.18
N LEU A 235 -36.43 -35.84 54.76
CA LEU A 235 -36.04 -37.11 55.39
C LEU A 235 -35.74 -36.94 56.88
N MET A 236 -34.96 -35.93 57.26
CA MET A 236 -34.64 -35.65 58.67
C MET A 236 -35.86 -35.22 59.49
N SER A 237 -36.88 -34.63 58.86
CA SER A 237 -38.14 -34.26 59.51
C SER A 237 -39.10 -35.43 59.70
N LEU A 238 -39.02 -36.47 58.85
CA LEU A 238 -39.84 -37.68 58.93
C LEU A 238 -39.34 -38.70 59.98
N PHE A 239 -38.10 -38.55 60.46
CA PHE A 239 -37.49 -39.39 61.51
C PHE A 239 -37.48 -38.75 62.91
N LYS A 240 -38.20 -37.63 63.12
CA LYS A 240 -38.48 -37.02 64.44
C LYS A 240 -39.91 -37.30 64.87
#